data_AF-A0A838RQ68-F1
#
_entry.id   AF-A0A838RQ68-F1
#
_cell.length_a   1.000
_cell.length_b   1.000
_cell.length_c   1.000
_cell.angle_alpha   90.00
_cell.angle_beta   90.00
_cell.angle_gamma   90.00
#
_symmetry.space_group_name_H-M   'P 1'
#
loop_
_entity.id
_entity.type
_entity.pdbx_description
1 polymer ?
#
loop_
_entity_poly.entity_id
_entity_poly.type
_entity_poly.pdbx_seq_one_letter_code
_entity_poly.pdbx_strand_id
1 'polypeptide(L)'
;HLFINYPTMKEELEVVRVRAPEVPQALAGQVVAFIHEVRRMALKKTPGLSETIEWARALTMLNAASLSREEVERTLGVFVKYESDSQRVRGDLTSLLRKIGIKGEDYKN
;
A
#
# COMPACT_ATOMS: atom_id res chain seq x y z
N HIS A 1 -14.83 19.27 15.59
CA HIS A 1 -13.83 18.50 14.83
C HIS A 1 -14.22 17.04 14.93
N LEU A 2 -14.70 16.42 13.85
CA LEU A 2 -14.98 14.99 13.84
C LEU A 2 -13.62 14.28 13.72
N PHE A 3 -13.13 13.73 14.83
CA PHE A 3 -12.05 12.75 14.80
C PHE A 3 -12.61 11.48 14.16
N ILE A 4 -12.41 11.32 12.86
CA ILE A 4 -12.75 10.10 12.15
C ILE A 4 -11.53 9.18 12.27
N ASN A 5 -11.70 8.06 12.98
CA ASN A 5 -10.67 7.02 13.03
C ASN A 5 -10.44 6.47 11.62
N TYR A 6 -9.23 5.98 11.34
CA TYR A 6 -9.01 5.23 10.11
C TYR A 6 -9.95 4.02 10.08
N PRO A 7 -10.53 3.70 8.91
CA PRO A 7 -11.34 2.51 8.75
C PRO A 7 -10.52 1.27 9.13
N THR A 8 -11.20 0.22 9.57
CA THR A 8 -10.59 -1.11 9.66
C THR A 8 -10.16 -1.58 8.28
N MET A 9 -9.22 -2.55 8.21
CA MET A 9 -8.79 -3.12 6.92
C MET A 9 -9.99 -3.62 6.08
N LYS A 10 -11.00 -4.19 6.75
CA LYS A 10 -12.21 -4.68 6.08
C LYS A 10 -13.01 -3.54 5.47
N GLU A 11 -13.27 -2.48 6.23
CA GLU A 11 -14.01 -1.32 5.75
C GLU A 11 -13.26 -0.61 4.61
N GLU A 12 -11.94 -0.45 4.74
CA GLU A 12 -11.11 0.16 3.71
C GLU A 12 -11.12 -0.66 2.42
N LEU A 13 -11.01 -1.99 2.51
CA LEU A 13 -11.09 -2.89 1.36
C LEU A 13 -12.44 -2.77 0.63
N GLU A 14 -13.55 -2.68 1.36
CA GLU A 14 -14.87 -2.47 0.76
C GLU A 14 -14.95 -1.11 0.06
N VAL A 15 -14.38 -0.06 0.65
CA VAL A 15 -14.30 1.25 -0.02
C VAL A 15 -13.45 1.18 -1.29
N VAL A 16 -12.28 0.53 -1.25
CA VAL A 16 -11.43 0.36 -2.43
C VAL A 16 -12.18 -0.39 -3.54
N ARG A 17 -12.91 -1.46 -3.21
CA ARG A 17 -13.72 -2.22 -4.19
C ARG A 17 -14.82 -1.37 -4.84
N VAL A 18 -15.48 -0.50 -4.06
CA VAL A 18 -16.53 0.39 -4.57
C VAL A 18 -15.94 1.53 -5.39
N ARG A 19 -14.82 2.10 -4.96
CA ARG A 19 -14.23 3.30 -5.56
C ARG A 19 -13.33 2.98 -6.74
N ALA A 20 -12.68 1.82 -6.76
CA ALA A 20 -11.78 1.36 -7.81
C ALA A 20 -12.13 -0.09 -8.21
N PRO A 21 -13.34 -0.34 -8.75
CA PRO A 21 -13.78 -1.68 -9.13
C PRO A 21 -12.92 -2.33 -10.23
N GLU A 22 -12.12 -1.54 -10.95
CA GLU A 22 -11.14 -1.98 -11.93
C GLU A 22 -9.92 -2.71 -11.33
N VAL A 23 -9.67 -2.54 -10.02
CA VAL A 23 -8.51 -3.13 -9.35
C VAL A 23 -8.75 -4.62 -9.07
N PRO A 24 -7.82 -5.52 -9.45
CA PRO A 24 -7.93 -6.93 -9.10
C PRO A 24 -8.12 -7.16 -7.60
N GLN A 25 -9.05 -8.03 -7.23
CA GLN A 25 -9.44 -8.25 -5.82
C GLN A 25 -8.26 -8.65 -4.92
N ALA A 26 -7.35 -9.47 -5.44
CA ALA A 26 -6.14 -9.88 -4.72
C ALA A 26 -5.19 -8.70 -4.47
N LEU A 27 -4.95 -7.89 -5.50
CA LEU A 27 -4.13 -6.68 -5.42
C LEU A 27 -4.72 -5.66 -4.45
N ALA A 28 -6.04 -5.42 -4.49
CA ALA A 28 -6.72 -4.53 -3.56
C ALA A 28 -6.50 -4.96 -2.09
N GLY A 29 -6.59 -6.27 -1.81
CA GLY A 29 -6.30 -6.81 -0.48
C GLY A 29 -4.85 -6.58 -0.04
N GLN A 30 -3.89 -6.80 -0.93
CA GLN A 30 -2.47 -6.58 -0.65
C GLN A 30 -2.14 -5.10 -0.41
N VAL A 31 -2.70 -4.20 -1.23
CA VAL A 31 -2.55 -2.74 -1.09
C VAL A 31 -3.07 -2.26 0.26
N VAL A 32 -4.29 -2.66 0.64
CA VAL A 32 -4.88 -2.27 1.93
C VAL A 32 -4.04 -2.81 3.08
N ALA A 33 -3.66 -4.09 3.04
CA ALA A 33 -2.82 -4.68 4.08
C ALA A 33 -1.47 -3.95 4.21
N PHE A 34 -0.83 -3.62 3.08
CA PHE A 34 0.44 -2.91 3.07
C PHE A 34 0.31 -1.50 3.66
N ILE A 35 -0.69 -0.72 3.23
CA ILE A 35 -0.93 0.63 3.77
C ILE A 35 -1.15 0.57 5.28
N HIS A 36 -1.93 -0.38 5.78
CA HIS A 36 -2.13 -0.51 7.22
C HIS A 36 -0.83 -0.77 7.99
N GLU A 37 0.11 -1.57 7.46
CA GLU A 37 1.42 -1.73 8.08
C GLU A 37 2.28 -0.46 8.00
N VAL A 38 2.21 0.27 6.87
CA VAL A 38 2.88 1.57 6.72
C VAL A 38 2.33 2.61 7.71
N ARG A 39 1.02 2.63 7.98
CA ARG A 39 0.41 3.56 8.95
C ARG A 39 0.91 3.35 10.39
N ARG A 40 1.49 2.19 10.69
CA ARG A 40 2.11 1.88 11.99
C ARG A 40 3.53 2.39 12.08
N MET A 41 4.14 2.74 10.94
CA MET A 41 5.40 3.46 10.90
C MET A 41 5.08 4.91 11.25
N ALA A 42 5.77 5.47 12.25
CA ALA A 42 5.59 6.86 12.67
C ALA A 42 6.10 7.83 11.57
N LEU A 43 5.36 7.96 10.48
CA LEU A 43 5.64 8.81 9.33
C LEU A 43 5.20 10.25 9.63
N LYS A 44 5.80 11.22 8.93
CA LYS A 44 5.42 12.64 9.05
C LYS A 44 4.01 12.89 8.54
N LYS A 45 3.63 12.22 7.44
CA LYS A 45 2.25 12.17 6.96
C LYS A 45 1.86 10.71 6.73
N THR A 46 0.93 10.25 7.55
CA THR A 46 0.30 8.94 7.41
C THR A 46 -0.54 8.90 6.13
N PRO A 47 -0.40 7.87 5.28
CA PRO A 47 -1.24 7.72 4.09
C PRO A 47 -2.72 7.61 4.48
N GLY A 48 -3.58 8.38 3.81
CA GLY A 48 -5.02 8.32 3.99
C GLY A 48 -5.69 7.28 3.10
N LEU A 49 -7.01 7.28 3.12
CA LEU A 49 -7.85 6.42 2.26
C LEU A 49 -7.70 6.79 0.78
N SER A 50 -7.61 8.09 0.46
CA SER A 50 -7.46 8.55 -0.92
C SER A 50 -6.16 8.04 -1.53
N GLU A 51 -5.04 8.12 -0.79
CA GLU A 51 -3.76 7.59 -1.26
C GLU A 51 -3.80 6.06 -1.46
N THR A 52 -4.54 5.31 -0.65
CA THR A 52 -4.74 3.85 -0.87
C THR A 52 -5.43 3.57 -2.21
N ILE A 53 -6.50 4.31 -2.52
CA ILE A 53 -7.28 4.13 -3.76
C ILE A 53 -6.44 4.54 -4.98
N GLU A 54 -5.74 5.68 -4.90
CA GLU A 54 -4.84 6.16 -5.96
C GLU A 54 -3.72 5.15 -6.24
N TRP A 55 -3.14 4.58 -5.18
CA TRP A 55 -2.07 3.60 -5.32
C TRP A 55 -2.54 2.27 -5.93
N ALA A 56 -3.70 1.77 -5.50
CA ALA A 56 -4.31 0.59 -6.09
C ALA A 56 -4.55 0.74 -7.60
N ARG A 57 -5.04 1.91 -8.03
CA ARG A 57 -5.22 2.25 -9.45
C ARG A 57 -3.90 2.35 -10.20
N ALA A 58 -2.90 3.03 -9.62
CA ALA A 58 -1.59 3.16 -10.23
C ALA A 58 -0.95 1.79 -10.50
N LEU A 59 -1.03 0.87 -9.55
CA LEU A 59 -0.55 -0.51 -9.71
C LEU A 59 -1.31 -1.24 -10.84
N THR A 60 -2.64 -1.09 -10.89
CA THR A 60 -3.46 -1.67 -11.96
C THR A 60 -3.08 -1.11 -13.34
N MET A 61 -2.83 0.20 -13.45
CA MET A 61 -2.37 0.84 -14.69
C MET A 61 -0.98 0.37 -15.13
N LEU A 62 -0.14 -0.06 -14.18
CA LEU A 62 1.15 -0.68 -14.43
C LEU A 62 1.05 -2.18 -14.75
N ASN A 63 -0.17 -2.73 -14.84
CA ASN A 63 -0.46 -4.15 -15.02
C ASN A 63 0.12 -5.04 -13.91
N ALA A 64 0.22 -4.51 -12.69
CA ALA A 64 0.60 -5.30 -11.52
C ALA A 64 -0.46 -6.37 -11.24
N ALA A 65 -0.05 -7.65 -11.22
CA ALA A 65 -0.93 -8.76 -10.87
C ALA A 65 -1.02 -8.99 -9.36
N SER A 66 0.04 -8.62 -8.64
CA SER A 66 0.18 -8.71 -7.19
C SER A 66 1.11 -7.60 -6.72
N LEU A 67 1.34 -7.48 -5.42
CA LEU A 67 2.32 -6.56 -4.86
C LEU A 67 3.68 -7.25 -4.70
N SER A 68 4.74 -6.64 -5.22
CA SER A 68 6.14 -7.06 -5.09
C SER A 68 6.99 -5.91 -4.52
N ARG A 69 8.25 -6.22 -4.17
CA ARG A 69 9.21 -5.20 -3.78
C ARG A 69 9.37 -4.12 -4.85
N GLU A 70 9.57 -4.54 -6.10
CA GLU A 70 9.81 -3.63 -7.20
C GLU A 70 8.62 -2.68 -7.41
N GLU A 71 7.41 -3.21 -7.43
CA GLU A 71 6.20 -2.40 -7.61
C GLU A 71 6.05 -1.37 -6.50
N VAL A 72 6.28 -1.75 -5.23
CA VAL A 72 6.25 -0.80 -4.11
C VAL A 72 7.31 0.28 -4.29
N GLU A 73 8.57 -0.10 -4.55
CA GLU A 73 9.68 0.86 -4.65
C GLU A 73 9.46 1.90 -5.74
N ARG A 74 8.95 1.46 -6.90
CA ARG A 74 8.66 2.32 -8.07
C ARG A 74 7.45 3.24 -7.86
N THR A 75 6.56 2.91 -6.91
CA THR A 75 5.29 3.63 -6.71
C THR A 75 5.14 4.26 -5.32
N LEU A 76 6.18 4.21 -4.47
CA LEU A 76 6.17 4.80 -3.11
C LEU A 76 5.69 6.25 -3.07
N GLY A 77 6.05 7.06 -4.08
CA GLY A 77 5.67 8.46 -4.16
C GLY A 77 4.15 8.72 -4.26
N VAL A 78 3.36 7.70 -4.60
CA VAL A 78 1.90 7.82 -4.63
C VAL A 78 1.35 8.03 -3.22
N PHE A 79 1.85 7.30 -2.22
CA PHE A 79 1.30 7.32 -0.86
C PHE A 79 2.25 7.88 0.21
N VAL A 80 3.55 7.95 -0.04
CA VAL A 80 4.55 8.57 0.86
C VAL A 80 4.98 9.93 0.31
N LYS A 81 4.79 11.00 1.09
CA LYS A 81 4.99 12.38 0.62
C LYS A 81 6.36 12.98 0.93
N TYR A 82 7.10 12.39 1.86
CA TYR A 82 8.41 12.90 2.29
C TYR A 82 9.51 11.90 1.96
N GLU A 83 10.61 12.38 1.36
CA GLU A 83 11.72 11.50 0.95
C GLU A 83 12.33 10.77 2.15
N SER A 84 12.44 11.42 3.31
CA SER A 84 12.91 10.76 4.55
C SER A 84 12.04 9.56 4.94
N ASP A 85 10.73 9.67 4.73
CA ASP A 85 9.78 8.59 5.02
C ASP A 85 9.86 7.50 3.96
N SER A 86 10.05 7.87 2.68
CA SER A 86 10.28 6.91 1.59
C SER A 86 11.50 6.04 1.86
N GLN A 87 12.61 6.64 2.30
CA GLN A 87 13.82 5.90 2.67
C GLN A 87 13.57 4.94 3.85
N ARG A 88 12.79 5.38 4.85
CA ARG A 88 12.41 4.53 5.97
C ARG A 88 11.56 3.33 5.53
N VAL A 89 10.56 3.55 4.68
CA VAL A 89 9.72 2.48 4.13
C VAL A 89 10.55 1.50 3.30
N ARG A 90 11.49 1.98 2.47
CA ARG A 90 12.42 1.12 1.71
C ARG A 90 13.29 0.26 2.61
N GLY A 91 13.80 0.83 3.70
CA GLY A 91 14.60 0.10 4.70
C GLY A 91 13.82 -1.05 5.36
N ASP A 92 12.54 -0.84 5.67
CA ASP A 92 11.68 -1.83 6.32
C ASP A 92 10.91 -2.74 5.32
N LEU A 93 11.08 -2.55 4.01
CA LEU A 93 10.22 -3.12 2.98
C LEU A 93 10.13 -4.66 3.03
N THR A 94 11.26 -5.35 3.25
CA THR A 94 11.27 -6.82 3.41
C THR A 94 10.41 -7.26 4.59
N SER A 95 10.44 -6.52 5.69
CA SER A 95 9.65 -6.82 6.89
C SER A 95 8.16 -6.56 6.63
N LEU A 96 7.84 -5.42 6.00
CA LEU A 96 6.47 -5.05 5.65
C LEU A 96 5.80 -6.08 4.73
N LEU A 97 6.47 -6.47 3.64
CA LEU A 97 5.95 -7.47 2.68
C LEU A 97 5.73 -8.82 3.36
N ARG A 98 6.65 -9.25 4.24
CA ARG A 98 6.53 -10.50 4.99
C ARG A 98 5.30 -10.50 5.90
N LYS A 99 5.02 -9.39 6.58
CA LYS A 99 3.85 -9.27 7.48
C LYS A 99 2.52 -9.43 6.76
N ILE A 100 2.46 -9.09 5.48
CA ILE A 100 1.25 -9.24 4.65
C ILE A 100 1.26 -10.54 3.82
N GLY A 101 2.17 -11.48 4.13
CA GLY A 101 2.22 -12.79 3.50
C GLY A 101 2.89 -12.83 2.12
N ILE A 102 3.55 -11.76 1.70
CA ILE A 102 4.29 -11.70 0.44
C ILE A 102 5.73 -12.10 0.73
N LYS A 103 6.10 -13.31 0.29
CA LYS A 103 7.47 -13.80 0.39
C LYS A 103 8.32 -13.06 -0.62
N GLY A 104 9.47 -12.55 -0.20
CA GLY A 104 10.45 -11.91 -1.09
C GLY A 104 11.18 -12.90 -2.00
N GLU A 105 10.55 -13.98 -2.45
CA GLU A 105 11.19 -14.98 -3.33
C GLU A 105 10.94 -14.62 -4.80
N ASP A 106 11.51 -13.50 -5.25
CA ASP A 106 11.72 -13.19 -6.67
C ASP A 106 13.10 -12.51 -6.89
N TYR A 107 14.08 -12.80 -6.02
CA TYR A 107 15.48 -12.38 -6.21
C TYR A 107 16.25 -13.33 -7.14
N LYS A 108 15.71 -13.60 -8.34
CA LYS A 108 16.46 -14.27 -9.41
C LYS A 108 16.17 -13.62 -10.76
N ASN A 109 16.99 -12.65 -11.15
CA ASN A 109 18.16 -12.90 -12.00
C ASN A 109 19.05 -11.64 -12.07
#